data_AF-X1P5F1-F1
#
_entry.id   AF-X1P5F1-F1
#
_cell.length_a   1.000
_cell.length_b   1.000
_cell.length_c   1.000
_cell.angle_alpha   90.00
_cell.angle_beta   90.00
_cell.angle_gamma   90.00
#
_symmetry.space_group_name_H-M   'P 1'
#
loop_
_entity.id
_entity.type
_entity.pdbx_description
1 polymer ?
#
loop_
_entity_poly.entity_id
_entity_poly.type
_entity_poly.pdbx_seq_one_letter_code
_entity_poly.pdbx_strand_id
1 'polypeptide(L)'
;MKAVERGYRQIGTLGSGNHYLEIQVARPENIFDREIAKTFGIDTPDQVVIMLHCGSRGFGHQVATDYLHSFLSAMKSKYNIVTPERELACAPFRSQDGQDYFAAMKCAINMSYINRQVILHRVREVFSDVFHRDPLELGLRQVYDIAHNTAMLENHVIDGEECEVLVHRKGATRAFGPGCSQLPPAYRETGQPVIIGGSMETGSYLLAGMETGDQTFFTTAHGSGRTMSRRKAKKLFNGKKLLHDME
;
A
#
# COMPACT_ATOMS: atom_id res chain seq x y z
N MET A 1 -7.94 15.54 -19.68
CA MET A 1 -8.06 14.08 -19.45
C MET A 1 -8.84 13.80 -18.17
N LYS A 2 -9.79 12.87 -18.20
CA LYS A 2 -10.70 12.55 -17.08
C LYS A 2 -9.98 12.11 -15.79
N ALA A 3 -8.87 11.37 -15.91
CA ALA A 3 -8.08 10.92 -14.76
C ALA A 3 -7.50 12.09 -13.95
N VAL A 4 -6.93 13.08 -14.66
CA VAL A 4 -6.30 14.27 -14.09
C VAL A 4 -7.30 15.11 -13.30
N GLU A 5 -8.47 15.39 -13.90
CA GLU A 5 -9.53 16.16 -13.23
C GLU A 5 -10.01 15.48 -11.94
N ARG A 6 -10.22 14.16 -11.97
CA ARG A 6 -10.59 13.39 -10.78
C ARG A 6 -9.50 13.40 -9.71
N GLY A 7 -8.23 13.35 -10.12
CA GLY A 7 -7.08 13.42 -9.22
C GLY A 7 -7.00 14.75 -8.49
N TYR A 8 -7.03 15.87 -9.22
CA TYR A 8 -6.92 17.21 -8.64
C TYR A 8 -7.98 17.49 -7.58
N ARG A 9 -9.23 17.06 -7.81
CA ARG A 9 -10.33 17.29 -6.86
C ARG A 9 -10.27 16.43 -5.59
N GLN A 10 -9.38 15.43 -5.53
CA GLN A 10 -9.38 14.41 -4.48
C GLN A 10 -8.05 14.29 -3.73
N ILE A 11 -7.02 15.05 -4.11
CA ILE A 11 -5.75 15.07 -3.39
C ILE A 11 -5.96 15.54 -1.94
N GLY A 12 -5.24 14.94 -0.99
CA GLY A 12 -5.37 15.22 0.44
C GLY A 12 -6.60 14.58 1.09
N THR A 13 -7.23 13.57 0.47
CA THR A 13 -8.43 12.90 1.02
C THR A 13 -8.21 11.41 1.23
N LEU A 14 -8.86 10.83 2.24
CA LEU A 14 -8.85 9.38 2.47
C LEU A 14 -9.64 8.64 1.38
N GLY A 15 -10.89 9.07 1.19
CA GLY A 15 -11.87 8.40 0.36
C GLY A 15 -12.76 7.44 1.11
N SER A 16 -13.20 6.39 0.39
CA SER A 16 -14.13 5.40 0.88
C SER A 16 -13.59 4.00 0.68
N GLY A 17 -14.28 3.00 1.25
CA GLY A 17 -13.87 1.61 1.17
C GLY A 17 -13.11 1.22 2.43
N ASN A 18 -11.95 0.59 2.25
CA ASN A 18 -11.06 0.17 3.33
C ASN A 18 -9.97 1.23 3.61
N HIS A 19 -10.20 2.48 3.21
CA HIS A 19 -9.29 3.58 3.50
C HIS A 19 -9.65 4.22 4.84
N TYR A 20 -8.66 4.48 5.66
CA TYR A 20 -8.82 4.97 7.02
C TYR A 20 -7.57 5.72 7.50
N LEU A 21 -7.74 6.41 8.61
CA LEU A 21 -6.69 7.00 9.42
C LEU A 21 -6.99 6.60 10.85
N GLU A 22 -6.08 5.87 11.47
CA GLU A 22 -6.28 5.28 12.79
C GLU A 22 -5.16 5.69 13.73
N ILE A 23 -5.53 6.07 14.95
CA ILE A 23 -4.62 6.22 16.09
C ILE A 23 -4.62 4.87 16.80
N GLN A 24 -3.45 4.26 16.93
CA GLN A 24 -3.26 2.91 17.45
C GLN A 24 -2.26 2.94 18.61
N VAL A 25 -2.29 1.90 19.45
CA VAL A 25 -1.37 1.76 20.60
C VAL A 25 -0.54 0.49 20.42
N ALA A 26 0.78 0.64 20.40
CA ALA A 26 1.72 -0.47 20.42
C ALA A 26 1.90 -0.97 21.87
N ARG A 27 1.11 -1.99 22.24
CA ARG A 27 1.14 -2.55 23.60
C ARG A 27 2.38 -3.45 23.80
N PRO A 28 3.07 -3.38 24.97
CA PRO A 28 4.28 -4.16 25.23
C PRO A 28 4.14 -5.67 25.02
N GLU A 29 2.99 -6.25 25.34
CA GLU A 29 2.68 -7.66 25.18
C GLU A 29 2.57 -8.11 23.71
N ASN A 30 2.41 -7.17 22.78
CA ASN A 30 2.32 -7.43 21.34
C ASN A 30 3.63 -7.11 20.60
N ILE A 31 4.73 -6.86 21.33
CA ILE A 31 6.06 -6.66 20.75
C ILE A 31 6.80 -7.99 20.74
N PHE A 32 6.86 -8.61 19.56
CA PHE A 32 7.49 -9.92 19.36
C PHE A 32 9.02 -9.86 19.21
N ASP A 33 9.53 -8.75 18.67
CA ASP A 33 10.97 -8.48 18.54
C ASP A 33 11.26 -7.04 18.99
N ARG A 34 11.93 -6.89 20.13
CA ARG A 34 12.18 -5.58 20.75
C ARG A 34 13.26 -4.77 20.02
N GLU A 35 14.26 -5.43 19.45
CA GLU A 35 15.37 -4.75 18.78
C GLU A 35 14.93 -4.23 17.41
N ILE A 36 14.15 -5.03 16.67
CA ILE A 36 13.53 -4.57 15.41
C ILE A 36 12.51 -3.48 15.69
N ALA A 37 11.64 -3.65 16.70
CA ALA A 37 10.66 -2.63 17.07
C ALA A 37 11.33 -1.28 17.38
N LYS A 38 12.41 -1.30 18.17
CA LYS A 38 13.21 -0.09 18.47
C LYS A 38 13.81 0.53 17.22
N THR A 39 14.35 -0.27 16.30
CA THR A 39 14.86 0.21 15.00
C THR A 39 13.75 0.87 14.17
N PHE A 40 12.52 0.38 14.25
CA PHE A 40 11.35 0.97 13.60
C PHE A 40 10.76 2.15 14.38
N GLY A 41 11.40 2.57 15.49
CA GLY A 41 10.98 3.71 16.31
C GLY A 41 9.85 3.40 17.29
N ILE A 42 9.61 2.12 17.60
CA ILE A 42 8.71 1.66 18.66
C ILE A 42 9.55 1.22 19.86
N ASP A 43 9.82 2.15 20.77
CA ASP A 43 10.80 1.99 21.84
C ASP A 43 10.26 2.32 23.24
N THR A 44 8.99 2.72 23.32
CA THR A 44 8.31 3.04 24.59
C THR A 44 7.07 2.16 24.83
N PRO A 45 6.72 1.86 26.09
CA PRO A 45 5.48 1.17 26.42
C PRO A 45 4.26 1.98 25.99
N ASP A 46 3.24 1.29 25.48
CA ASP A 46 1.95 1.87 25.08
C ASP A 46 2.10 3.04 24.09
N GLN A 47 3.11 2.96 23.23
CA GLN A 47 3.43 4.02 22.29
C GLN A 47 2.28 4.23 21.29
N VAL A 48 1.85 5.49 21.17
CA VAL A 48 0.83 5.89 20.21
C VAL A 48 1.44 6.00 18.82
N VAL A 49 0.82 5.35 17.84
CA VAL A 49 1.21 5.40 16.43
C VAL A 49 0.02 5.76 15.57
N ILE A 50 0.29 6.26 14.36
CA ILE A 50 -0.76 6.66 13.41
C ILE A 50 -0.59 5.83 12.15
N MET A 51 -1.64 5.09 11.77
CA MET A 51 -1.69 4.35 10.53
C MET A 51 -2.58 5.07 9.53
N LEU A 52 -2.04 5.31 8.34
CA LEU A 52 -2.76 5.90 7.22
C LEU A 52 -2.87 4.89 6.07
N HIS A 53 -4.11 4.57 5.69
CA HIS A 53 -4.36 3.71 4.55
C HIS A 53 -5.19 4.43 3.49
N CYS A 54 -4.55 4.81 2.38
CA CYS A 54 -5.23 5.35 1.21
C CYS A 54 -4.38 5.20 -0.07
N GLY A 55 -5.01 5.39 -1.22
CA GLY A 55 -4.37 5.23 -2.54
C GLY A 55 -4.45 6.46 -3.44
N SER A 56 -4.28 6.23 -4.74
CA SER A 56 -4.28 7.24 -5.82
C SER A 56 -5.64 7.90 -6.10
N ARG A 57 -6.63 7.70 -5.25
CA ARG A 57 -8.01 8.18 -5.40
C ARG A 57 -8.59 7.82 -6.79
N GLY A 58 -9.46 8.66 -7.32
CA GLY A 58 -10.09 8.48 -8.64
C GLY A 58 -9.12 8.53 -9.81
N PHE A 59 -7.91 9.09 -9.64
CA PHE A 59 -6.89 9.15 -10.69
C PHE A 59 -6.46 7.76 -11.14
N GLY A 60 -5.93 6.94 -10.22
CA GLY A 60 -5.44 5.60 -10.58
C GLY A 60 -6.56 4.65 -10.99
N HIS A 61 -7.76 4.79 -10.41
CA HIS A 61 -8.93 4.05 -10.89
C HIS A 61 -9.24 4.37 -12.36
N GLN A 62 -9.18 5.65 -12.75
CA GLN A 62 -9.44 6.04 -14.13
C GLN A 62 -8.34 5.53 -15.06
N VAL A 63 -7.06 5.65 -14.68
CA VAL A 63 -5.93 5.08 -15.43
C VAL A 63 -6.15 3.59 -15.68
N ALA A 64 -6.45 2.81 -14.63
CA ALA A 64 -6.70 1.37 -14.78
C ALA A 64 -7.90 1.07 -15.71
N THR A 65 -8.97 1.88 -15.63
CA THR A 65 -10.15 1.72 -16.50
C THR A 65 -9.81 1.99 -17.97
N ASP A 66 -9.06 3.07 -18.23
CA ASP A 66 -8.71 3.50 -19.57
C ASP A 66 -7.81 2.45 -20.27
N TYR A 67 -6.81 1.93 -19.56
CA TYR A 67 -5.91 0.92 -20.12
C TYR A 67 -6.52 -0.49 -20.18
N LEU A 68 -7.45 -0.84 -19.28
CA LEU A 68 -8.24 -2.07 -19.41
C LEU A 68 -8.99 -2.09 -20.75
N HIS A 69 -9.66 -0.98 -21.10
CA HIS A 69 -10.36 -0.87 -22.38
C HIS A 69 -9.38 -0.92 -23.58
N SER A 70 -8.26 -0.20 -23.49
CA SER A 70 -7.22 -0.22 -24.53
C SER A 70 -6.69 -1.64 -24.80
N PHE A 71 -6.32 -2.36 -23.73
CA PHE A 71 -5.81 -3.73 -23.83
C PHE A 71 -6.85 -4.69 -24.40
N LEU A 72 -8.11 -4.61 -23.96
CA LEU A 72 -9.18 -5.43 -24.53
C LEU A 72 -9.34 -5.27 -26.04
N SER A 73 -9.14 -4.07 -26.56
CA SER A 73 -9.19 -3.79 -28.00
C SER A 73 -7.93 -4.26 -28.75
N ALA A 74 -6.75 -4.20 -28.10
CA ALA A 74 -5.46 -4.48 -28.72
C ALA A 74 -5.01 -5.95 -28.64
N MET A 75 -5.39 -6.69 -27.59
CA MET A 75 -4.86 -8.03 -27.30
C MET A 75 -4.91 -8.99 -28.49
N LYS A 76 -6.11 -9.21 -29.03
CA LYS A 76 -6.30 -10.14 -30.14
C LYS A 76 -5.81 -9.55 -31.47
N SER A 77 -6.16 -8.29 -31.74
CA SER A 77 -5.94 -7.64 -33.03
C SER A 77 -4.49 -7.28 -33.31
N LYS A 78 -3.74 -6.86 -32.28
CA LYS A 78 -2.36 -6.36 -32.40
C LYS A 78 -1.32 -7.36 -31.89
N TYR A 79 -1.65 -8.15 -30.87
CA TYR A 79 -0.68 -9.03 -30.19
C TYR A 79 -1.00 -10.51 -30.30
N ASN A 80 -2.13 -10.89 -30.93
CA ASN A 80 -2.61 -12.26 -30.99
C ASN A 80 -2.69 -12.95 -29.61
N ILE A 81 -2.96 -12.19 -28.55
CA ILE A 81 -3.13 -12.69 -27.19
C ILE A 81 -4.60 -13.05 -26.99
N VAL A 82 -4.84 -14.26 -26.51
CA VAL A 82 -6.16 -14.75 -26.08
C VAL A 82 -6.04 -15.20 -24.63
N THR A 83 -6.89 -14.67 -23.77
CA THR A 83 -6.96 -15.05 -22.35
C THR A 83 -8.24 -15.83 -22.06
N PRO A 84 -8.22 -16.73 -21.07
CA PRO A 84 -9.41 -17.49 -20.69
C PRO A 84 -10.51 -16.57 -20.11
N GLU A 85 -10.11 -15.45 -19.54
CA GLU A 85 -11.02 -14.46 -18.96
C GLU A 85 -10.76 -13.07 -19.53
N ARG A 86 -11.85 -12.33 -19.74
CA ARG A 86 -11.79 -10.94 -20.21
C ARG A 86 -11.11 -10.01 -19.20
N GLU A 87 -11.22 -10.31 -17.91
CA GLU A 87 -10.62 -9.49 -16.84
C GLU A 87 -9.10 -9.63 -16.76
N LEU A 88 -8.50 -10.61 -17.45
CA LEU A 88 -7.05 -10.78 -17.58
C LEU A 88 -6.46 -9.96 -18.74
N ALA A 89 -7.06 -8.80 -19.05
CA ALA A 89 -6.61 -8.00 -20.18
C ALA A 89 -5.16 -7.51 -19.99
N CYS A 90 -4.32 -7.68 -21.00
CA CYS A 90 -2.89 -7.40 -20.92
C CYS A 90 -2.29 -6.97 -22.27
N ALA A 91 -1.05 -6.50 -22.24
CA ALA A 91 -0.23 -6.24 -23.41
C ALA A 91 1.21 -6.68 -23.13
N PRO A 92 2.02 -7.01 -24.16
CA PRO A 92 3.44 -7.28 -23.96
C PRO A 92 4.11 -6.07 -23.30
N PHE A 93 4.90 -6.29 -22.24
CA PHE A 93 5.46 -5.18 -21.46
C PHE A 93 6.26 -4.19 -22.31
N ARG A 94 7.08 -4.67 -23.25
CA ARG A 94 7.92 -3.85 -24.14
C ARG A 94 7.17 -3.24 -25.33
N SER A 95 5.86 -3.49 -25.48
CA SER A 95 5.05 -2.83 -26.50
C SER A 95 4.74 -1.39 -26.12
N GLN A 96 4.35 -0.56 -27.10
CA GLN A 96 3.90 0.81 -26.83
C GLN A 96 2.75 0.85 -25.81
N ASP A 97 1.74 -0.01 -25.96
CA ASP A 97 0.59 -0.03 -25.05
C ASP A 97 1.01 -0.43 -23.61
N GLY A 98 1.93 -1.38 -23.49
CA GLY A 98 2.49 -1.82 -22.21
C GLY A 98 3.32 -0.73 -21.52
N GLN A 99 4.19 -0.05 -22.27
CA GLN A 99 5.02 1.04 -21.74
C GLN A 99 4.19 2.29 -21.39
N ASP A 100 3.19 2.61 -22.20
CA ASP A 100 2.26 3.71 -21.91
C ASP A 100 1.49 3.45 -20.62
N TYR A 101 0.97 2.23 -20.44
CA TYR A 101 0.32 1.85 -19.19
C TYR A 101 1.27 1.93 -18.01
N PHE A 102 2.48 1.39 -18.17
CA PHE A 102 3.48 1.40 -17.10
C PHE A 102 3.84 2.83 -16.68
N ALA A 103 3.99 3.75 -17.62
CA ALA A 103 4.18 5.18 -17.34
C ALA A 103 2.97 5.79 -16.60
N ALA A 104 1.75 5.55 -17.07
CA ALA A 104 0.54 6.06 -16.43
C ALA A 104 0.32 5.47 -15.02
N MET A 105 0.64 4.19 -14.81
CA MET A 105 0.59 3.53 -13.51
C MET A 105 1.63 4.13 -12.55
N LYS A 106 2.86 4.42 -13.00
CA LYS A 106 3.84 5.15 -12.18
C LYS A 106 3.31 6.52 -11.74
N CYS A 107 2.63 7.26 -12.63
CA CYS A 107 1.96 8.51 -12.27
C CYS A 107 0.87 8.29 -11.20
N ALA A 108 0.10 7.20 -11.30
CA ALA A 108 -0.91 6.87 -10.29
C ALA A 108 -0.29 6.51 -8.94
N ILE A 109 0.84 5.79 -8.93
CA ILE A 109 1.60 5.47 -7.71
C ILE A 109 2.13 6.77 -7.09
N ASN A 110 2.73 7.67 -7.86
CA ASN A 110 3.19 8.97 -7.40
C ASN A 110 2.04 9.80 -6.80
N MET A 111 0.88 9.81 -7.45
CA MET A 111 -0.32 10.45 -6.91
C MET A 111 -0.72 9.87 -5.56
N SER A 112 -0.56 8.55 -5.36
CA SER A 112 -0.84 7.91 -4.07
C SER A 112 0.13 8.35 -2.96
N TYR A 113 1.43 8.47 -3.27
CA TYR A 113 2.43 8.98 -2.33
C TYR A 113 2.16 10.43 -1.97
N ILE A 114 1.91 11.29 -2.96
CA ILE A 114 1.60 12.71 -2.72
C ILE A 114 0.34 12.82 -1.84
N ASN A 115 -0.69 12.02 -2.11
CA ASN A 115 -1.90 12.03 -1.31
C ASN A 115 -1.62 11.69 0.17
N ARG A 116 -0.80 10.66 0.42
CA ARG A 116 -0.40 10.29 1.79
C ARG A 116 0.46 11.34 2.46
N GLN A 117 1.38 11.97 1.73
CA GLN A 117 2.23 13.04 2.27
C GLN A 117 1.42 14.30 2.64
N VAL A 118 0.43 14.68 1.82
CA VAL A 118 -0.47 15.79 2.16
C VAL A 118 -1.27 15.48 3.42
N ILE A 119 -1.81 14.26 3.54
CA ILE A 119 -2.56 13.84 4.74
C ILE A 119 -1.64 13.79 5.96
N LEU A 120 -0.43 13.25 5.85
CA LEU A 120 0.56 13.24 6.93
C LEU A 120 0.88 14.65 7.42
N HIS A 121 1.00 15.62 6.51
CA HIS A 121 1.18 17.02 6.88
C HIS A 121 -0.01 17.56 7.69
N ARG A 122 -1.25 17.29 7.25
CA ARG A 122 -2.46 17.67 8.00
C ARG A 122 -2.55 16.99 9.37
N VAL A 123 -2.13 15.74 9.49
CA VAL A 123 -2.04 15.04 10.78
C VAL A 123 -1.11 15.78 11.73
N ARG A 124 0.06 16.19 11.24
CA ARG A 124 1.02 16.95 12.05
C ARG A 124 0.45 18.28 12.51
N GLU A 125 -0.21 19.04 11.64
CA GLU A 125 -0.89 20.30 12.01
C GLU A 125 -1.93 20.06 13.12
N VAL A 126 -2.83 19.09 12.93
CA VAL A 126 -3.89 18.80 13.91
C VAL A 126 -3.32 18.37 15.27
N PHE A 127 -2.31 17.50 15.27
CA PHE A 127 -1.67 17.09 16.53
C PHE A 127 -0.93 18.24 17.20
N SER A 128 -0.25 19.09 16.42
CA SER A 128 0.39 20.29 16.93
C SER A 128 -0.62 21.24 17.59
N ASP A 129 -1.77 21.43 16.95
CA ASP A 129 -2.83 22.30 17.46
C ASP A 129 -3.46 21.75 18.75
N VAL A 130 -3.69 20.43 18.81
CA VAL A 130 -4.31 19.78 19.98
C VAL A 130 -3.36 19.72 21.17
N PHE A 131 -2.08 19.40 20.95
CA PHE A 131 -1.10 19.22 22.03
C PHE A 131 -0.26 20.46 22.33
N HIS A 132 -0.42 21.53 21.53
CA HIS A 132 0.33 22.78 21.62
C HIS A 132 1.86 22.56 21.63
N ARG A 133 2.34 21.66 20.78
CA ARG A 133 3.76 21.27 20.66
C ARG A 133 4.14 21.03 19.21
N ASP A 134 5.39 21.30 18.87
CA ASP A 134 5.88 21.03 17.53
C ASP A 134 5.76 19.52 17.19
N PRO A 135 5.35 19.15 15.96
CA PRO A 135 5.23 17.75 15.56
C PRO A 135 6.51 16.92 15.74
N LEU A 136 7.69 17.51 15.62
CA LEU A 136 8.96 16.82 15.84
C LEU A 136 9.20 16.55 17.32
N GLU A 137 8.83 17.47 18.20
CA GLU A 137 8.87 17.29 19.66
C GLU A 137 7.87 16.23 20.12
N LEU A 138 6.73 16.12 19.45
CA LEU A 138 5.77 15.01 19.62
C LEU A 138 6.29 13.68 19.05
N GLY A 139 7.43 13.67 18.35
CA GLY A 139 7.99 12.46 17.76
C GLY A 139 7.23 11.97 16.51
N LEU A 140 6.44 12.81 15.84
CA LEU A 140 5.65 12.44 14.66
C LEU A 140 6.52 12.24 13.40
N ARG A 141 7.25 11.14 13.40
CA ARG A 141 8.15 10.68 12.33
C ARG A 141 7.48 9.58 11.52
N GLN A 142 7.75 9.57 10.22
CA GLN A 142 7.25 8.50 9.35
C GLN A 142 8.16 7.27 9.50
N VAL A 143 7.60 6.16 9.99
CA VAL A 143 8.31 4.87 10.06
C VAL A 143 8.55 4.35 8.64
N TYR A 144 7.49 4.15 7.87
CA TYR A 144 7.58 3.67 6.50
C TYR A 144 6.32 4.04 5.70
N ASP A 145 6.43 4.09 4.38
CA ASP A 145 5.31 4.26 3.46
C ASP A 145 5.44 3.21 2.36
N ILE A 146 4.40 2.40 2.17
CA ILE A 146 4.41 1.31 1.21
C ILE A 146 3.11 1.20 0.41
N ALA A 147 3.26 0.88 -0.88
CA ALA A 147 2.17 0.56 -1.77
C ALA A 147 1.95 -0.96 -1.87
N HIS A 148 0.69 -1.38 -1.99
CA HIS A 148 0.30 -2.80 -2.10
C HIS A 148 -0.51 -3.13 -3.37
N ASN A 149 -0.63 -2.14 -4.27
CA ASN A 149 -1.23 -2.30 -5.60
C ASN A 149 -0.29 -1.63 -6.62
N THR A 150 0.67 -2.40 -7.14
CA THR A 150 1.76 -1.90 -7.99
C THR A 150 2.21 -2.96 -8.99
N ALA A 151 2.93 -2.53 -10.03
CA ALA A 151 3.84 -3.38 -10.76
C ALA A 151 5.22 -2.70 -10.79
N MET A 152 6.30 -3.43 -10.50
CA MET A 152 7.65 -2.86 -10.45
C MET A 152 8.64 -3.79 -11.16
N LEU A 153 9.61 -3.20 -11.87
CA LEU A 153 10.76 -3.94 -12.39
C LEU A 153 11.70 -4.22 -11.22
N GLU A 154 12.02 -5.49 -11.03
CA GLU A 154 12.87 -5.96 -9.95
C GLU A 154 13.78 -7.06 -10.48
N ASN A 155 15.01 -7.09 -9.96
CA ASN A 155 15.96 -8.16 -10.24
C ASN A 155 15.78 -9.26 -9.21
N HIS A 156 15.57 -10.49 -9.68
CA HIS A 156 15.41 -11.68 -8.85
C HIS A 156 16.17 -12.85 -9.46
N VAL A 157 16.59 -13.81 -8.64
CA VAL A 157 17.19 -15.05 -9.11
C VAL A 157 16.08 -16.05 -9.39
N ILE A 158 16.00 -16.54 -10.63
CA ILE A 158 15.01 -17.53 -11.07
C ILE A 158 15.79 -18.68 -11.71
N ASP A 159 15.63 -19.89 -11.19
CA ASP A 159 16.36 -21.09 -11.65
C ASP A 159 17.89 -20.91 -11.68
N GLY A 160 18.43 -20.10 -10.76
CA GLY A 160 19.86 -19.80 -10.65
C GLY A 160 20.37 -18.64 -11.51
N GLU A 161 19.50 -18.01 -12.31
CA GLU A 161 19.86 -16.89 -13.18
C GLU A 161 19.29 -15.56 -12.69
N GLU A 162 20.09 -14.49 -12.76
CA GLU A 162 19.60 -13.14 -12.50
C GLU A 162 18.64 -12.68 -13.61
N CYS A 163 17.40 -12.44 -13.24
CA CYS A 163 16.32 -12.05 -14.14
C CYS A 163 15.71 -10.72 -13.72
N GLU A 164 15.59 -9.78 -14.67
CA GLU A 164 14.73 -8.61 -14.49
C GLU A 164 13.29 -8.99 -14.81
N VAL A 165 12.40 -8.89 -13.81
CA VAL A 165 10.99 -9.26 -13.94
C VAL A 165 10.06 -8.12 -13.51
N LEU A 166 8.92 -8.01 -14.18
CA LEU A 166 7.86 -7.09 -13.78
C LEU A 166 6.96 -7.77 -12.73
N VAL A 167 7.25 -7.53 -11.45
CA VAL A 167 6.52 -8.10 -10.33
C VAL A 167 5.20 -7.34 -10.14
N HIS A 168 4.08 -8.03 -10.38
CA HIS A 168 2.73 -7.49 -10.16
C HIS A 168 2.26 -7.82 -8.74
N ARG A 169 1.99 -6.80 -7.93
CA ARG A 169 1.44 -6.94 -6.59
C ARG A 169 0.05 -6.31 -6.53
N LYS A 170 -0.97 -7.11 -6.25
CA LYS A 170 -2.36 -6.66 -6.07
C LYS A 170 -2.88 -7.18 -4.74
N GLY A 171 -3.03 -6.27 -3.76
CA GLY A 171 -3.32 -6.65 -2.38
C GLY A 171 -2.15 -7.36 -1.68
N ALA A 172 -0.92 -7.11 -2.14
CA ALA A 172 0.30 -7.71 -1.64
C ALA A 172 1.41 -6.65 -1.53
N THR A 173 2.34 -6.84 -0.61
CA THR A 173 3.28 -5.82 -0.17
C THR A 173 4.70 -6.31 -0.40
N ARG A 174 5.59 -5.44 -0.91
CA ARG A 174 7.02 -5.74 -0.98
C ARG A 174 7.59 -5.90 0.43
N ALA A 175 8.52 -6.83 0.62
CA ALA A 175 9.06 -7.22 1.93
C ALA A 175 10.53 -7.62 1.79
N PHE A 176 11.38 -6.71 1.28
CA PHE A 176 12.81 -6.98 1.15
C PHE A 176 13.44 -7.34 2.50
N GLY A 177 14.26 -8.39 2.48
CA GLY A 177 15.00 -8.85 3.66
C GLY A 177 16.18 -7.95 4.04
N PRO A 178 16.85 -8.28 5.14
CA PRO A 178 18.13 -7.69 5.54
C PRO A 178 19.17 -7.67 4.41
N GLY A 179 20.09 -6.71 4.45
CA GLY A 179 21.17 -6.54 3.48
C GLY A 179 20.76 -5.93 2.14
N CYS A 180 19.46 -5.83 1.84
CA CYS A 180 19.00 -5.28 0.57
C CYS A 180 19.44 -3.83 0.38
N SER A 181 20.17 -3.56 -0.70
CA SER A 181 20.73 -2.22 -1.01
C SER A 181 19.67 -1.16 -1.31
N GLN A 182 18.46 -1.58 -1.70
CA GLN A 182 17.32 -0.69 -1.94
C GLN A 182 16.65 -0.20 -0.65
N LEU A 183 17.03 -0.75 0.50
CA LEU A 183 16.50 -0.30 1.78
C LEU A 183 17.19 0.98 2.28
N PRO A 184 16.43 1.88 2.92
CA PRO A 184 17.02 2.98 3.69
C PRO A 184 18.06 2.43 4.68
N PRO A 185 19.18 3.16 4.92
CA PRO A 185 20.24 2.69 5.82
C PRO A 185 19.74 2.23 7.19
N ALA A 186 18.74 2.93 7.74
CA ALA A 186 18.15 2.61 9.05
C ALA A 186 17.49 1.22 9.13
N TYR A 187 17.09 0.64 8.00
CA TYR A 187 16.36 -0.64 7.95
C TYR A 187 17.15 -1.73 7.23
N ARG A 188 18.39 -1.46 6.82
CA ARG A 188 19.18 -2.41 6.03
C ARG A 188 19.50 -3.67 6.82
N GLU A 189 19.76 -3.55 8.12
CA GLU A 189 20.09 -4.70 8.97
C GLU A 189 18.87 -5.47 9.44
N THR A 190 17.74 -4.80 9.62
CA THR A 190 16.49 -5.42 10.12
C THR A 190 15.59 -5.96 9.02
N GLY A 191 15.82 -5.55 7.76
CA GLY A 191 14.88 -5.75 6.67
C GLY A 191 13.80 -4.67 6.64
N GLN A 192 13.00 -4.70 5.57
CA GLN A 192 12.02 -3.67 5.29
C GLN A 192 10.88 -3.67 6.30
N PRO A 193 10.44 -2.51 6.83
CA PRO A 193 9.16 -2.43 7.51
C PRO A 193 8.02 -2.81 6.55
N VAL A 194 7.11 -3.66 7.01
CA VAL A 194 5.92 -4.12 6.28
C VAL A 194 4.70 -3.82 7.14
N ILE A 195 3.80 -3.01 6.60
CA ILE A 195 2.58 -2.58 7.28
C ILE A 195 1.42 -3.45 6.83
N ILE A 196 0.81 -4.18 7.77
CA ILE A 196 -0.36 -5.03 7.52
C ILE A 196 -1.58 -4.41 8.19
N GLY A 197 -2.53 -3.97 7.37
CA GLY A 197 -3.78 -3.40 7.85
C GLY A 197 -4.77 -4.45 8.34
N GLY A 198 -5.33 -4.23 9.53
CA GLY A 198 -6.47 -4.98 10.05
C GLY A 198 -7.82 -4.58 9.40
N SER A 199 -8.91 -4.90 10.10
CA SER A 199 -10.20 -4.22 10.01
C SER A 199 -10.33 -3.19 11.14
N MET A 200 -11.42 -2.40 11.13
CA MET A 200 -11.67 -1.38 12.16
C MET A 200 -11.74 -1.93 13.60
N GLU A 201 -11.96 -3.24 13.78
CA GLU A 201 -12.08 -3.90 15.09
C GLU A 201 -10.87 -4.79 15.44
N THR A 202 -9.94 -5.01 14.49
CA THR A 202 -8.80 -5.92 14.69
C THR A 202 -7.50 -5.14 14.66
N GLY A 203 -6.51 -5.57 15.44
CA GLY A 203 -5.17 -4.97 15.39
C GLY A 203 -4.54 -5.01 13.99
N SER A 204 -3.68 -4.04 13.74
CA SER A 204 -2.74 -4.03 12.61
C SER A 204 -1.39 -4.63 13.04
N TYR A 205 -0.56 -5.01 12.08
CA TYR A 205 0.80 -5.50 12.34
C TYR A 205 1.84 -4.66 11.62
N LEU A 206 2.99 -4.49 12.29
CA LEU A 206 4.22 -4.01 11.69
C LEU A 206 5.23 -5.16 11.71
N LEU A 207 5.56 -5.66 10.52
CA LEU A 207 6.48 -6.79 10.33
C LEU A 207 7.80 -6.31 9.72
N ALA A 208 8.79 -7.19 9.67
CA ALA A 208 10.02 -7.00 8.92
C ALA A 208 10.11 -7.98 7.76
N GLY A 209 10.66 -7.55 6.62
CA GLY A 209 11.04 -8.44 5.54
C GLY A 209 12.12 -9.42 5.98
N MET A 210 12.12 -10.63 5.42
CA MET A 210 13.04 -11.71 5.79
C MET A 210 13.94 -12.10 4.62
N GLU A 211 15.09 -12.70 4.92
CA GLU A 211 16.03 -13.21 3.90
C GLU A 211 15.37 -14.27 3.00
N THR A 212 14.52 -15.12 3.57
CA THR A 212 13.74 -16.16 2.87
C THR A 212 12.59 -15.61 2.03
N GLY A 213 12.47 -14.28 1.92
CA GLY A 213 11.44 -13.64 1.10
C GLY A 213 11.64 -13.83 -0.40
N ASP A 214 12.83 -14.25 -0.84
CA ASP A 214 13.15 -14.55 -2.24
C ASP A 214 12.16 -15.54 -2.88
N GLN A 215 11.68 -16.52 -2.11
CA GLN A 215 10.67 -17.51 -2.52
C GLN A 215 9.36 -16.91 -3.06
N THR A 216 9.08 -15.64 -2.73
CA THR A 216 7.87 -14.91 -3.15
C THR A 216 8.20 -13.59 -3.85
N PHE A 217 9.38 -13.47 -4.45
CA PHE A 217 9.86 -12.20 -5.00
C PHE A 217 9.83 -11.07 -3.96
N PHE A 218 10.24 -11.40 -2.73
CA PHE A 218 10.17 -10.56 -1.53
C PHE A 218 8.80 -9.91 -1.38
N THR A 219 7.75 -10.73 -1.35
CA THR A 219 6.36 -10.28 -1.26
C THR A 219 5.63 -10.96 -0.11
N THR A 220 4.80 -10.21 0.59
CA THR A 220 3.93 -10.72 1.65
C THR A 220 2.53 -10.11 1.55
N ALA A 221 1.65 -10.46 2.48
CA ALA A 221 0.28 -9.94 2.55
C ALA A 221 0.25 -8.40 2.73
N HIS A 222 -0.90 -7.77 2.51
CA HIS A 222 -1.13 -6.36 2.87
C HIS A 222 -2.15 -6.17 4.02
N GLY A 223 -3.01 -7.16 4.27
CA GLY A 223 -4.08 -7.02 5.25
C GLY A 223 -4.99 -8.24 5.33
N SER A 224 -6.01 -8.14 6.16
CA SER A 224 -6.95 -9.23 6.53
C SER A 224 -7.81 -9.79 5.38
N GLY A 225 -7.84 -9.12 4.23
CA GLY A 225 -8.68 -9.51 3.11
C GLY A 225 -10.17 -9.29 3.38
N ARG A 226 -11.03 -9.79 2.48
CA ARG A 226 -12.49 -9.65 2.62
C ARG A 226 -13.15 -11.01 2.41
N THR A 227 -13.88 -11.48 3.42
CA THR A 227 -14.67 -12.71 3.37
C THR A 227 -16.05 -12.51 2.74
N MET A 228 -16.50 -11.25 2.59
CA MET A 228 -17.81 -10.95 2.01
C MET A 228 -17.83 -9.69 1.14
N SER A 229 -18.82 -9.62 0.24
CA SER A 229 -19.08 -8.44 -0.58
C SER A 229 -19.57 -7.27 0.26
N ARG A 230 -19.24 -6.02 -0.12
CA ARG A 230 -19.75 -4.81 0.58
C ARG A 230 -21.27 -4.77 0.59
N ARG A 231 -21.91 -5.24 -0.48
CA ARG A 231 -23.37 -5.36 -0.59
C ARG A 231 -23.93 -6.34 0.43
N LYS A 232 -23.27 -7.49 0.63
CA LYS A 232 -23.67 -8.48 1.65
C LYS A 232 -23.46 -7.93 3.05
N ALA A 233 -22.30 -7.32 3.33
CA ALA A 233 -22.01 -6.69 4.62
C ALA A 233 -23.06 -5.63 5.00
N LYS A 234 -23.39 -4.70 4.09
CA LYS A 234 -24.42 -3.67 4.32
C LYS A 234 -25.82 -4.21 4.61
N LYS A 235 -26.12 -5.44 4.20
CA LYS A 235 -27.40 -6.11 4.51
C LYS A 235 -27.38 -6.80 5.87
N LEU A 236 -26.21 -7.27 6.31
CA LEU A 236 -26.04 -8.02 7.56
C LEU A 236 -25.78 -7.12 8.77
N PHE A 237 -25.07 -6.00 8.57
CA PHE A 237 -24.63 -5.13 9.65
C PHE A 237 -25.28 -3.75 9.55
N ASN A 238 -25.73 -3.24 10.70
CA ASN A 238 -26.17 -1.86 10.85
C ASN A 238 -24.98 -1.01 11.29
N GLY A 239 -24.59 -0.01 10.50
CA GLY A 239 -23.40 0.79 10.77
C GLY A 239 -23.46 1.61 12.06
N LYS A 240 -24.65 2.09 12.48
CA LYS A 240 -24.79 2.83 13.76
C LYS A 240 -24.62 1.90 14.94
N LYS A 241 -25.19 0.70 14.84
CA LYS A 241 -25.01 -0.33 15.87
C LYS A 241 -23.54 -0.75 15.96
N LEU A 242 -22.90 -1.00 14.82
CA LEU A 242 -21.48 -1.36 14.77
C LEU A 242 -20.61 -0.29 15.44
N LEU A 243 -20.85 0.99 15.16
CA LEU A 243 -20.12 2.08 15.81
C LEU A 243 -20.33 2.07 17.32
N HIS A 244 -21.57 1.87 17.78
CA HIS A 244 -21.87 1.80 19.21
C HIS A 244 -21.24 0.58 19.89
N ASP A 245 -21.18 -0.56 19.21
CA ASP A 245 -20.56 -1.79 19.73
C ASP A 245 -19.02 -1.67 19.81
N MET A 246 -18.42 -0.66 19.16
CA MET A 246 -16.97 -0.38 19.16
C MET A 246 -16.53 0.70 20.16
N GLU A 247 -17.46 1.48 20.73
CA GLU A 247 -17.20 2.49 21.78
C GLU A 247 -17.15 1.85 23.17
#